data_AF-A0A5S9M1I3-F1
#
_entry.id   AF-A0A5S9M1I3-F1
#
_cell.length_a   1.000
_cell.length_b   1.000
_cell.length_c   1.000
_cell.angle_alpha   90.00
_cell.angle_beta   90.00
_cell.angle_gamma   90.00
#
_symmetry.space_group_name_H-M   'P 1'
#
loop_
_entity.id
_entity.type
_entity.pdbx_description
1 polymer ?
#
loop_
_entity_poly.entity_id
_entity_poly.type
_entity_poly.pdbx_seq_one_letter_code
_entity_poly.pdbx_strand_id
1 'polypeptide(L)' 'MNQLNLFREIIVDNFAGGEEASTGIELATGLSVDIAINHDPAAIAMHEVNHPLTRNIIVNLCGMLIRNKQLELS' A
#
# COMPACT_ATOMS: atom_id res chain seq x y z
N MET A 1 3.29 -15.10 18.85
CA MET A 1 1.93 -15.47 18.38
C MET A 1 1.29 -14.19 17.88
N ASN A 2 1.00 -14.08 16.59
CA ASN A 2 0.26 -12.93 16.07
C ASN A 2 -1.21 -13.12 16.45
N GLN A 3 -1.72 -12.22 17.28
CA GLN A 3 -3.12 -12.17 17.65
C GLN A 3 -3.92 -11.76 16.41
N LEU A 4 -4.88 -12.58 15.99
CA LEU A 4 -5.79 -12.25 14.90
C LEU A 4 -6.73 -11.13 15.38
N ASN A 5 -6.46 -9.90 14.97
CA ASN A 5 -7.36 -8.79 15.19
C ASN A 5 -8.38 -8.74 14.03
N LEU A 6 -9.57 -9.28 14.28
CA LEU A 6 -10.68 -9.32 13.33
C LEU A 6 -11.21 -7.93 12.94
N PHE A 7 -10.82 -6.88 13.67
CA PHE A 7 -11.18 -5.49 13.41
C PHE A 7 -10.00 -4.64 12.95
N ARG A 8 -8.86 -5.25 12.58
CA ARG A 8 -7.76 -4.51 11.98
C ARG A 8 -8.22 -3.94 10.64
N GLU A 9 -8.12 -2.62 10.49
CA GLU A 9 -8.32 -1.95 9.21
C GLU A 9 -7.17 -2.26 8.23
N ILE A 10 -7.50 -2.33 6.94
CA ILE A 10 -6.50 -2.54 5.87
C ILE A 10 -5.84 -1.19 5.56
N ILE A 11 -4.51 -1.17 5.56
CA ILE A 11 -3.74 0.01 5.21
C ILE A 11 -3.39 -0.04 3.72
N VAL A 12 -3.87 0.95 2.97
CA VAL A 12 -3.62 1.08 1.53
C VAL A 12 -2.83 2.35 1.24
N ASP A 13 -1.63 2.19 0.70
CA ASP A 13 -0.83 3.30 0.19
C ASP A 13 -1.12 3.50 -1.30
N ASN A 14 -2.00 4.44 -1.59
CA ASN A 14 -2.55 4.64 -2.93
C ASN A 14 -1.55 5.29 -3.91
N PHE A 15 -0.46 5.88 -3.40
CA PHE A 15 0.59 6.56 -4.16
C PHE A 15 1.95 6.21 -3.57
N ALA A 16 2.26 4.91 -3.48
CA ALA A 16 3.39 4.42 -2.71
C ALA A 16 4.75 4.94 -3.21
N GLY A 17 4.85 5.19 -4.52
CA GLY A 17 6.05 5.75 -5.11
C GLY A 17 7.27 4.90 -4.76
N GLY A 18 8.36 5.57 -4.37
CA GLY A 18 9.62 4.94 -4.03
C GLY A 18 9.52 4.05 -2.79
N GLU A 19 8.99 4.58 -1.68
CA GLU A 19 8.67 3.87 -0.43
C GLU A 19 8.30 4.82 0.71
N GLU A 20 8.61 6.11 0.57
CA GLU A 20 8.68 7.06 1.67
C GLU A 20 7.34 7.21 2.39
N ALA A 21 6.24 7.17 1.61
CA ALA A 21 4.89 7.19 2.15
C ALA A 21 4.61 5.94 3.00
N SER A 22 4.91 4.76 2.46
CA SER A 22 4.73 3.48 3.15
C SER A 22 5.55 3.44 4.44
N THR A 23 6.85 3.75 4.38
CA THR A 23 7.71 3.82 5.57
C THR A 23 7.18 4.79 6.62
N GLY A 24 6.71 5.97 6.20
CA GLY A 24 6.10 6.94 7.11
C GLY A 24 4.86 6.39 7.82
N ILE A 25 3.99 5.66 7.11
CA ILE A 25 2.81 5.00 7.68
C ILE A 25 3.23 3.92 8.69
N GLU A 26 4.24 3.11 8.38
CA GLU A 26 4.74 2.09 9.31
C GLU A 26 5.29 2.71 10.59
N LEU A 27 6.06 3.79 10.47
CA LEU A 27 6.61 4.50 11.62
C LEU A 27 5.52 5.16 12.47
N ALA A 28 4.47 5.70 11.85
CA ALA A 28 3.39 6.38 12.57
C ALA A 28 2.44 5.41 13.27
N THR A 29 2.18 4.25 12.67
CA THR A 29 1.15 3.29 13.13
C THR A 29 1.72 2.06 13.83
N GLY A 30 3.00 1.76 13.62
CA GLY A 30 3.62 0.48 13.99
C GLY A 30 3.16 -0.69 13.12
N LEU A 31 2.47 -0.44 12.02
CA LEU A 31 1.89 -1.45 11.14
C LEU A 31 2.39 -1.27 9.70
N SER A 32 2.79 -2.38 9.08
CA SER A 32 3.07 -2.40 7.64
C SER A 32 1.83 -2.13 6.80
N VAL A 33 2.05 -1.45 5.69
CA VAL A 33 1.07 -1.28 4.61
C VAL A 33 0.68 -2.66 4.06
N ASP A 34 -0.60 -2.90 3.84
CA ASP A 34 -1.08 -4.18 3.31
C ASP A 34 -1.06 -4.18 1.77
N ILE A 35 -1.42 -3.03 1.17
CA ILE A 35 -1.51 -2.85 -0.28
C ILE A 35 -0.83 -1.55 -0.69
N ALA A 36 0.07 -1.62 -1.65
CA ALA A 36 0.68 -0.46 -2.30
C ALA A 36 0.20 -0.36 -3.74
N ILE A 37 -0.27 0.82 -4.17
CA ILE A 37 -0.63 1.09 -5.56
C ILE A 37 0.48 1.91 -6.21
N ASN A 38 1.04 1.36 -7.29
CA ASN A 38 2.17 1.94 -8.00
C ASN A 38 2.00 1.83 -9.52
N HIS A 39 2.80 2.60 -10.26
CA HIS A 39 2.81 2.58 -11.74
C HIS A 39 4.21 2.55 -12.35
N ASP A 40 5.22 3.04 -11.61
CA ASP A 40 6.60 3.07 -12.08
C ASP A 40 7.34 1.76 -11.71
N PRO A 41 7.93 1.03 -12.67
CA PRO A 41 8.59 -0.24 -12.40
C PRO A 41 9.80 -0.16 -11.47
N ALA A 42 10.56 0.95 -11.50
CA ALA A 42 11.72 1.12 -10.63
C ALA A 42 11.27 1.36 -9.18
N ALA A 43 10.22 2.17 -9.01
CA ALA A 43 9.57 2.40 -7.73
C ALA A 43 8.97 1.12 -7.15
N ILE A 44 8.30 0.29 -7.97
CA ILE A 44 7.79 -1.02 -7.55
C ILE A 44 8.92 -1.93 -7.06
N ALA A 45 10.00 -2.06 -7.84
CA ALA A 45 11.11 -2.92 -7.47
C ALA A 45 11.77 -2.49 -6.15
N MET A 46 11.90 -1.17 -5.93
CA MET A 46 12.43 -0.63 -4.68
C MET A 46 11.47 -0.90 -3.51
N HIS A 47 10.17 -0.62 -3.71
CA HIS A 47 9.14 -0.85 -2.70
C HIS A 47 9.05 -2.32 -2.27
N GLU A 48 9.12 -3.27 -3.21
CA GLU A 48 9.10 -4.72 -2.92
C GLU A 48 10.28 -5.18 -2.08
N VAL A 49 11.45 -4.56 -2.24
CA VAL A 49 12.64 -4.87 -1.43
C VAL A 49 12.46 -4.40 0.01
N ASN A 50 11.92 -3.19 0.20
CA ASN A 50 11.81 -2.55 1.51
C ASN A 50 10.54 -2.93 2.27
N HIS A 51 9.48 -3.31 1.56
CA HIS A 51 8.20 -3.75 2.13
C HIS A 51 7.78 -5.12 1.54
N PRO A 52 8.51 -6.21 1.82
CA PRO A 52 8.33 -7.51 1.16
C PRO A 52 7.02 -8.23 1.51
N LEU A 53 6.31 -7.79 2.55
CA LEU A 53 5.01 -8.33 2.94
C LEU A 53 3.84 -7.57 2.30
N THR A 54 4.12 -6.46 1.63
CA THR A 54 3.11 -5.60 1.01
C THR A 54 2.75 -6.11 -0.38
N ARG A 55 1.44 -6.15 -0.69
CA ARG A 55 0.98 -6.48 -2.04
C ARG A 55 1.02 -5.25 -2.95
N ASN A 56 1.87 -5.28 -3.96
CA ASN A 56 1.92 -4.24 -4.99
C ASN A 56 0.82 -4.46 -6.07
N ILE A 57 0.05 -3.40 -6.37
CA ILE A 57 -0.93 -3.35 -7.46
C ILE A 57 -0.47 -2.33 -8.50
N ILE A 58 -0.29 -2.80 -9.73
CA ILE A 58 0.18 -1.97 -10.85
C ILE A 58 -1.02 -1.37 -11.57
N VAL A 59 -1.01 -0.04 -11.72
CA VAL A 59 -2.00 0.73 -12.49
C VAL A 59 -1.31 1.77 -13.36
N ASN A 60 -2.02 2.39 -14.31
CA ASN A 60 -1.55 3.65 -14.88
C ASN A 60 -1.93 4.83 -13.97
N LEU A 61 -1.31 5.99 -14.20
CA LEU A 61 -1.55 7.19 -13.39
C LEU A 61 -3.05 7.60 -13.35
N CYS A 62 -3.77 7.50 -14.47
CA CYS A 62 -5.22 7.76 -14.50
C CYS A 62 -6.01 6.79 -13.60
N GLY A 63 -5.59 5.53 -13.52
CA GLY A 63 -6.19 4.49 -12.68
C GLY A 63 -5.99 4.74 -11.19
N MET A 64 -4.93 5.45 -10.78
CA MET A 64 -4.70 5.85 -9.38
C MET A 64 -5.76 6.84 -8.88
N LEU A 65 -6.27 7.72 -9.76
CA LEU A 65 -7.26 8.75 -9.41
C LEU A 65 -8.70 8.24 -9.42
N ILE A 66 -9.02 7.26 -10.27
CA ILE A 66 -10.41 6.83 -10.49
C ILE A 66 -10.85 5.74 -9.49
N ARG A 67 -9.91 5.00 -8.89
CA ARG A 67 -10.25 3.85 -8.01
C ARG A 67 -10.50 4.20 -6.54
N ASN A 68 -10.36 5.46 -6.14
CA ASN A 68 -10.60 5.87 -4.75
C ASN A 68 -12.10 5.86 -4.35
N LYS A 69 -13.02 5.61 -5.29
CA LYS A 69 -14.47 5.47 -5.04
C LYS A 69 -14.98 4.03 -4.94
N GLN A 70 -14.12 3.02 -5.11
CA GLN A 70 -14.59 1.63 -5.29
C GLN A 70 -14.53 0.77 -4.02
N LEU A 71 -14.13 1.34 -2.88
CA LEU A 71 -14.13 0.67 -1.57
C LEU A 71 -15.33 1.06 -0.67
N GLU A 72 -16.25 1.91 -1.13
CA GLU A 72 -17.47 2.27 -0.37
C GLU A 72 -18.66 1.32 -0.60
N LEU A 73 -18.49 0.23 -1.37
CA LEU A 73 -19.58 -0.71 -1.66
C LEU A 73 -19.10 -2.18 -1.66
N SER A 74 -19.00 -2.78 -0.47
CA SER A 74 -19.26 -4.20 -0.22
C SER A 74 -19.52 -4.45 1.25
#